data_AF-A0A3N6BJC1-F1
#
_entry.id   AF-A0A3N6BJC1-F1
#
_cell.length_a   1.000
_cell.length_b   1.000
_cell.length_c   1.000
_cell.angle_alpha   90.00
_cell.angle_beta   90.00
_cell.angle_gamma   90.00
#
_symmetry.space_group_name_H-M   'P 1'
#
loop_
_entity.id
_entity.type
_entity.pdbx_description
1 polymer ?
#
loop_
_entity_poly.entity_id
_entity_poly.type
_entity_poly.pdbx_seq_one_letter_code
_entity_poly.pdbx_strand_id
1 'polypeptide(L)'
;DSQITTLGRGGSDTTATALAAALGVPCQIYTDVDGVFTADPNIVPEARLLDVIGYEEMLEYAASGSKVLHPRCVEIANKFNVPLEVRSSFRDVPGTAIVKEDRLEKVAITGVTGDAKIGRLALTRVRDVPGVAAKISRALGDAGICIRLIIQGINHDNSNDVSLIVAQDDVAKAGQILKQVMGQVGAAEVKVDPDVAKVSIIGSGVSSTPGVAGRMFQALAQEGINIDLISTSEVRIACIIRKDQLQAAVRAVHREFDLANLERKELNGV
;
A
#
# COMPACT_ATOMS: atom_id res chain seq x y z
N ASP A 1 -33.94 19.16 6.14
CA ASP A 1 -33.66 18.21 5.05
C ASP A 1 -33.21 16.87 5.60
N SER A 2 -34.16 16.00 5.93
CA SER A 2 -33.93 14.64 6.48
C SER A 2 -33.53 13.63 5.39
N GLN A 3 -32.62 14.02 4.49
CA GLN A 3 -32.16 13.12 3.42
C GLN A 3 -31.17 12.10 3.97
N ILE A 4 -31.41 10.82 3.66
CA ILE A 4 -30.55 9.70 4.04
C ILE A 4 -29.50 9.50 2.94
N THR A 5 -28.22 9.42 3.32
CA THR A 5 -27.10 9.14 2.40
C THR A 5 -26.19 8.04 2.96
N THR A 6 -25.35 7.46 2.11
CA THR A 6 -24.35 6.45 2.51
C THR A 6 -22.93 6.99 2.32
N LEU A 7 -21.97 6.46 3.08
CA LEU A 7 -20.55 6.83 2.99
C LEU A 7 -19.75 5.94 2.02
N GLY A 8 -20.43 5.03 1.32
CA GLY A 8 -19.81 4.03 0.43
C GLY A 8 -19.06 2.93 1.20
N ARG A 9 -18.11 2.26 0.52
CA ARG A 9 -17.26 1.22 1.12
C ARG A 9 -16.45 1.77 2.30
N GLY A 10 -16.34 0.98 3.36
CA GLY A 10 -15.71 1.38 4.63
C GLY A 10 -16.54 2.38 5.44
N GLY A 11 -17.82 2.59 5.08
CA GLY A 11 -18.69 3.56 5.75
C GLY A 11 -18.86 3.28 7.24
N SER A 12 -19.03 2.01 7.63
CA SER A 12 -19.18 1.62 9.04
C SER A 12 -17.94 1.98 9.88
N ASP A 13 -16.74 1.57 9.43
CA ASP A 13 -15.48 1.91 10.10
C ASP A 13 -15.30 3.43 10.20
N THR A 14 -15.60 4.14 9.10
CA THR A 14 -15.52 5.60 9.03
C THR A 14 -16.45 6.26 10.04
N THR A 15 -17.70 5.81 10.14
CA THR A 15 -18.68 6.33 11.10
C THR A 15 -18.27 6.03 12.54
N ALA A 16 -17.82 4.80 12.83
CA ALA A 16 -17.39 4.40 14.17
C ALA A 16 -16.22 5.27 14.65
N THR A 17 -15.19 5.43 13.82
CA THR A 17 -14.03 6.26 14.18
C THR A 17 -14.38 7.75 14.28
N ALA A 18 -15.28 8.27 13.42
CA ALA A 18 -15.73 9.66 13.52
C ALA A 18 -16.50 9.94 14.82
N LEU A 19 -17.35 9.00 15.25
CA LEU A 19 -18.04 9.10 16.53
C LEU A 19 -17.06 9.04 17.71
N ALA A 20 -16.09 8.12 17.65
CA ALA A 20 -15.04 8.01 18.66
C ALA A 20 -14.21 9.31 18.77
N ALA A 21 -13.87 9.93 17.63
CA ALA A 21 -13.22 11.23 17.58
C ALA A 21 -14.06 12.34 18.23
N ALA A 22 -15.36 12.39 17.93
CA ALA A 22 -16.26 13.38 18.51
C ALA A 22 -16.48 13.22 20.02
N LEU A 23 -16.38 11.97 20.52
CA LEU A 23 -16.58 11.63 21.92
C LEU A 23 -15.29 11.60 22.75
N GLY A 24 -14.12 11.62 22.11
CA GLY A 24 -12.82 11.53 22.78
C GLY A 24 -12.54 10.16 23.41
N VAL A 25 -13.02 9.08 22.77
CA VAL A 25 -12.87 7.69 23.26
C VAL A 25 -12.11 6.83 22.25
N PRO A 26 -11.46 5.72 22.67
CA PRO A 26 -10.87 4.77 21.73
C PRO A 26 -11.94 4.04 20.90
N CYS A 27 -11.56 3.50 19.75
CA CYS A 27 -12.47 2.81 18.83
C CYS A 27 -12.02 1.37 18.57
N GLN A 28 -12.87 0.40 18.87
CA GLN A 28 -12.63 -1.01 18.53
C GLN A 28 -13.36 -1.38 17.25
N ILE A 29 -12.63 -1.95 16.28
CA ILE A 29 -13.17 -2.48 15.04
C ILE A 29 -13.13 -4.01 15.13
N TYR A 30 -14.31 -4.61 15.26
CA TYR A 30 -14.48 -6.07 15.27
C TYR A 30 -14.67 -6.59 13.84
N THR A 31 -13.86 -7.57 13.45
CA THR A 31 -13.84 -8.12 12.09
C THR A 31 -13.61 -9.65 12.10
N ASP A 32 -13.44 -10.27 10.94
CA ASP A 32 -13.23 -11.71 10.77
C ASP A 32 -11.77 -12.17 10.92
N VAL A 33 -10.85 -11.22 11.08
CA VAL A 33 -9.43 -11.47 11.35
C VAL A 33 -9.06 -11.12 12.79
N ASP A 34 -7.96 -11.67 13.28
CA ASP A 34 -7.48 -11.42 14.65
C ASP A 34 -6.92 -10.02 14.84
N GLY A 35 -6.34 -9.45 13.78
CA GLY A 35 -5.69 -8.15 13.79
C GLY A 35 -4.78 -8.02 12.57
N VAL A 36 -3.72 -7.24 12.70
CA VAL A 36 -2.75 -6.99 11.63
C VAL A 36 -1.55 -7.91 11.84
N PHE A 37 -1.16 -8.64 10.81
CA PHE A 37 -0.01 -9.55 10.84
C PHE A 37 1.20 -8.96 10.13
N THR A 38 2.40 -9.46 10.44
CA THR A 38 3.65 -9.08 9.77
C THR A 38 3.70 -9.47 8.29
N ALA A 39 2.83 -10.38 7.84
CA ALA A 39 2.51 -10.68 6.46
C ALA A 39 1.14 -11.38 6.39
N ASP A 40 0.59 -11.63 5.20
CA ASP A 40 -0.63 -12.46 5.05
C ASP A 40 -0.34 -13.91 5.53
N PRO A 41 -1.02 -14.40 6.59
CA PRO A 41 -0.78 -15.73 7.13
C PRO A 41 -1.07 -16.87 6.13
N ASN A 42 -1.87 -16.62 5.08
CA ASN A 42 -2.10 -17.59 4.01
C ASN A 42 -0.89 -17.75 3.06
N ILE A 43 0.00 -16.75 3.03
CA ILE A 43 1.23 -16.76 2.22
C ILE A 43 2.44 -17.16 3.07
N VAL A 44 2.47 -16.68 4.32
CA VAL A 44 3.55 -16.91 5.30
C VAL A 44 2.92 -17.47 6.59
N PRO A 45 2.93 -18.79 6.80
CA PRO A 45 2.33 -19.42 7.98
C PRO A 45 2.91 -18.93 9.32
N GLU A 46 4.19 -18.52 9.32
CA GLU A 46 4.90 -17.99 10.48
C GLU A 46 4.69 -16.47 10.69
N ALA A 47 3.77 -15.84 9.95
CA ALA A 47 3.42 -14.44 10.16
C ALA A 47 2.89 -14.23 11.59
N ARG A 48 3.42 -13.20 12.25
CA ARG A 48 3.09 -12.88 13.64
C ARG A 48 2.01 -11.82 13.71
N LEU A 49 1.07 -11.98 14.63
CA LEU A 49 0.10 -10.94 14.98
C LEU A 49 0.87 -9.77 15.63
N LEU A 50 0.69 -8.57 15.11
CA LEU A 50 1.26 -7.36 15.69
C LEU A 50 0.45 -6.96 16.93
N ASP A 51 1.13 -6.74 18.04
CA ASP A 51 0.50 -6.16 19.24
C ASP A 51 0.13 -4.69 18.97
N VAL A 52 1.01 -3.98 18.26
CA VAL A 52 0.85 -2.55 17.99
C VAL A 52 1.44 -2.12 16.64
N ILE A 53 0.83 -1.12 15.99
CA ILE A 53 1.30 -0.51 14.74
C ILE A 53 1.00 1.01 14.73
N GLY A 54 1.83 1.79 14.02
CA GLY A 54 1.60 3.21 13.79
C GLY A 54 0.43 3.48 12.83
N TYR A 55 -0.18 4.67 12.89
CA TYR A 55 -1.19 5.10 11.93
C TYR A 55 -0.64 5.15 10.48
N GLU A 56 0.53 5.74 10.26
CA GLU A 56 1.17 5.86 8.95
C GLU A 56 1.54 4.49 8.36
N GLU A 57 2.08 3.62 9.21
CA GLU A 57 2.37 2.24 8.83
C GLU A 57 1.08 1.50 8.45
N MET A 58 0.02 1.63 9.25
CA MET A 58 -1.27 1.00 8.96
C MET A 58 -1.89 1.52 7.66
N LEU A 59 -1.76 2.82 7.36
CA LEU A 59 -2.19 3.40 6.08
C LEU A 59 -1.44 2.76 4.90
N GLU A 60 -0.14 2.56 5.02
CA GLU A 60 0.65 1.88 3.98
C GLU A 60 0.30 0.40 3.85
N TYR A 61 -0.02 -0.28 4.95
CA TYR A 61 -0.50 -1.66 4.93
C TYR A 61 -1.79 -1.75 4.10
N ALA A 62 -2.75 -0.88 4.40
CA ALA A 62 -4.04 -0.84 3.70
C ALA A 62 -3.87 -0.45 2.22
N ALA A 63 -2.97 0.49 1.90
CA ALA A 63 -2.64 0.88 0.53
C ALA A 63 -1.83 -0.19 -0.25
N SER A 64 -1.22 -1.15 0.46
CA SER A 64 -0.36 -2.20 -0.11
C SER A 64 -0.99 -3.58 -0.13
N GLY A 65 -2.31 -3.67 0.08
CA GLY A 65 -3.09 -4.88 -0.15
C GLY A 65 -3.62 -5.55 1.11
N SER A 66 -3.25 -5.06 2.30
CA SER A 66 -3.90 -5.49 3.54
C SER A 66 -5.37 -5.09 3.54
N LYS A 67 -6.26 -6.01 3.91
CA LYS A 67 -7.72 -5.79 3.92
C LYS A 67 -8.32 -5.73 5.33
N VAL A 68 -7.47 -5.48 6.33
CA VAL A 68 -7.88 -5.50 7.74
C VAL A 68 -8.75 -4.28 8.08
N LEU A 69 -8.33 -3.09 7.65
CA LEU A 69 -9.06 -1.84 7.88
C LEU A 69 -9.19 -1.03 6.59
N HIS A 70 -10.29 -0.29 6.48
CA HIS A 70 -10.44 0.67 5.40
C HIS A 70 -9.58 1.93 5.66
N PRO A 71 -8.75 2.41 4.70
CA PRO A 71 -7.81 3.52 4.93
C PRO A 71 -8.43 4.77 5.58
N ARG A 72 -9.65 5.14 5.14
CA ARG A 72 -10.37 6.32 5.66
C ARG A 72 -10.57 6.32 7.18
N CYS A 73 -10.79 5.16 7.82
CA CYS A 73 -10.96 5.14 9.28
C CYS A 73 -9.61 5.42 9.98
N VAL A 74 -8.51 4.88 9.44
CA VAL A 74 -7.15 5.12 9.94
C VAL A 74 -6.75 6.59 9.72
N GLU A 75 -7.14 7.21 8.60
CA GLU A 75 -6.90 8.65 8.35
C GLU A 75 -7.59 9.54 9.39
N ILE A 76 -8.86 9.23 9.73
CA ILE A 76 -9.60 9.96 10.78
C ILE A 76 -8.92 9.73 12.13
N ALA A 77 -8.57 8.50 12.44
CA ALA A 77 -7.89 8.15 13.68
C ALA A 77 -6.57 8.91 13.85
N ASN A 78 -5.75 8.96 12.81
CA ASN A 78 -4.50 9.73 12.80
C ASN A 78 -4.76 11.22 13.05
N LYS A 79 -5.68 11.81 12.25
CA LYS A 79 -5.97 13.24 12.29
C LYS A 79 -6.47 13.72 13.65
N PHE A 80 -7.28 12.91 14.33
CA PHE A 80 -7.87 13.24 15.63
C PHE A 80 -7.23 12.51 16.80
N ASN A 81 -6.12 11.79 16.55
CA ASN A 81 -5.41 10.98 17.54
C ASN A 81 -6.33 10.03 18.32
N VAL A 82 -7.21 9.31 17.62
CA VAL A 82 -8.12 8.32 18.19
C VAL A 82 -7.43 6.95 18.17
N PRO A 83 -7.09 6.35 19.33
CA PRO A 83 -6.56 4.99 19.36
C PRO A 83 -7.56 4.02 18.76
N LEU A 84 -7.11 3.19 17.82
CA LEU A 84 -7.92 2.11 17.27
C LEU A 84 -7.44 0.76 17.81
N GLU A 85 -8.34 -0.20 17.89
CA GLU A 85 -8.00 -1.61 18.08
C GLU A 85 -8.72 -2.44 17.02
N VAL A 86 -8.00 -3.29 16.31
CA VAL A 86 -8.59 -4.32 15.45
C VAL A 86 -8.69 -5.61 16.24
N ARG A 87 -9.90 -6.18 16.31
CA ARG A 87 -10.16 -7.41 17.06
C ARG A 87 -10.99 -8.40 16.27
N SER A 88 -10.88 -9.68 16.63
CA SER A 88 -11.72 -10.73 16.06
C SER A 88 -13.12 -10.70 16.66
N SER A 89 -14.13 -10.88 15.81
CA SER A 89 -15.52 -11.14 16.22
C SER A 89 -15.75 -12.59 16.66
N PHE A 90 -14.80 -13.48 16.35
CA PHE A 90 -14.95 -14.93 16.53
C PHE A 90 -14.04 -15.51 17.62
N ARG A 91 -12.97 -14.79 17.98
CA ARG A 91 -11.98 -15.23 18.96
C ARG A 91 -11.71 -14.14 19.98
N ASP A 92 -11.58 -14.53 21.24
CA ASP A 92 -11.14 -13.64 22.31
C ASP A 92 -9.60 -13.58 22.32
N VAL A 93 -9.06 -12.75 21.44
CA VAL A 93 -7.63 -12.43 21.35
C VAL A 93 -7.42 -10.92 21.55
N PRO A 94 -6.23 -10.48 22.00
CA PRO A 94 -5.95 -9.05 22.21
C PRO A 94 -6.12 -8.20 20.96
N GLY A 95 -5.77 -8.76 19.80
CA GLY A 95 -5.80 -8.09 18.52
C GLY A 95 -4.60 -7.17 18.29
N THR A 96 -4.80 -6.09 17.53
CA THR A 96 -3.74 -5.12 17.23
C THR A 96 -4.19 -3.71 17.58
N ALA A 97 -3.42 -3.03 18.42
CA ALA A 97 -3.60 -1.60 18.70
C ALA A 97 -2.97 -0.75 17.58
N ILE A 98 -3.65 0.31 17.18
CA ILE A 98 -3.14 1.28 16.21
C ILE A 98 -3.11 2.63 16.90
N VAL A 99 -1.89 3.15 17.07
CA VAL A 99 -1.62 4.34 17.86
C VAL A 99 -0.60 5.23 17.14
N LYS A 100 -0.28 6.36 17.74
CA LYS A 100 0.70 7.31 17.21
C LYS A 100 2.13 6.75 17.29
N GLU A 101 2.93 7.00 16.27
CA GLU A 101 4.29 6.44 16.08
C GLU A 101 5.27 6.81 17.19
N ASP A 102 5.14 7.99 17.78
CA ASP A 102 6.00 8.46 18.88
C ASP A 102 5.82 7.65 20.17
N ARG A 103 4.74 6.89 20.28
CA ARG A 103 4.47 5.95 21.37
C ARG A 103 5.07 4.58 21.11
N LEU A 104 5.80 4.34 20.02
CA LEU A 104 6.22 2.98 19.62
C LEU A 104 7.71 2.78 19.64
N GLU A 105 8.15 1.58 20.02
CA GLU A 105 9.52 1.16 19.82
C GLU A 105 9.84 1.23 18.32
N LYS A 106 10.99 1.84 18.00
CA LYS A 106 11.44 1.99 16.62
C LYS A 106 11.96 0.65 16.13
N VAL A 107 11.31 0.13 15.10
CA VAL A 107 11.76 -1.05 14.35
C VAL A 107 12.06 -0.64 12.91
N ALA A 108 13.04 -1.29 12.29
CA ALA A 108 13.40 -0.99 10.91
C ALA A 108 12.21 -1.27 9.97
N ILE A 109 11.62 -2.46 10.12
CA ILE A 109 10.51 -2.98 9.32
C ILE A 109 9.49 -3.61 10.25
N THR A 110 8.22 -3.27 10.02
CA THR A 110 7.06 -3.78 10.76
C THR A 110 6.37 -4.90 9.99
N GLY A 111 6.48 -4.94 8.66
CA GLY A 111 6.20 -6.17 7.92
C GLY A 111 6.17 -6.03 6.40
N VAL A 112 5.59 -7.05 5.76
CA VAL A 112 5.58 -7.24 4.30
C VAL A 112 4.16 -7.41 3.80
N THR A 113 3.83 -6.73 2.70
CA THR A 113 2.53 -6.84 2.04
C THR A 113 2.70 -7.22 0.58
N GLY A 114 1.68 -7.90 0.04
CA GLY A 114 1.62 -8.32 -1.35
C GLY A 114 0.27 -7.95 -1.97
N ASP A 115 0.30 -7.38 -3.18
CA ASP A 115 -0.90 -7.06 -3.95
C ASP A 115 -0.78 -7.55 -5.40
N ALA A 116 -1.59 -8.55 -5.75
CA ALA A 116 -1.72 -9.10 -7.11
C ALA A 116 -2.94 -8.54 -7.87
N LYS A 117 -3.68 -7.59 -7.31
CA LYS A 117 -4.88 -6.96 -7.90
C LYS A 117 -4.56 -5.62 -8.55
N ILE A 118 -3.44 -5.57 -9.25
CA ILE A 118 -2.95 -4.40 -9.97
C ILE A 118 -2.56 -4.77 -11.40
N GLY A 119 -2.49 -3.77 -12.27
CA GLY A 119 -1.77 -3.90 -13.54
C GLY A 119 -0.95 -2.66 -13.85
N ARG A 120 0.03 -2.83 -14.73
CA ARG A 120 0.93 -1.78 -15.19
C ARG A 120 0.53 -1.30 -16.58
N LEU A 121 0.56 0.02 -16.75
CA LEU A 121 0.44 0.70 -18.03
C LEU A 121 1.69 1.55 -18.21
N ALA A 122 2.30 1.57 -19.39
CA ALA A 122 3.44 2.43 -19.66
C ALA A 122 3.24 3.17 -20.98
N LEU A 123 3.35 4.50 -20.94
CA LEU A 123 3.47 5.32 -22.15
C LEU A 123 4.95 5.60 -22.38
N THR A 124 5.46 5.19 -23.53
CA THR A 124 6.88 5.38 -23.86
C THR A 124 7.10 6.65 -24.67
N ARG A 125 8.24 7.31 -24.44
CA ARG A 125 8.69 8.51 -25.16
C ARG A 125 7.65 9.62 -25.23
N VAL A 126 6.89 9.85 -24.16
CA VAL A 126 6.00 11.02 -24.07
C VAL A 126 6.83 12.30 -24.13
N ARG A 127 6.27 13.39 -24.65
CA ARG A 127 6.97 14.68 -24.69
C ARG A 127 7.27 15.16 -23.27
N ASP A 128 8.49 15.61 -23.02
CA ASP A 128 8.89 16.15 -21.72
C ASP A 128 8.60 17.66 -21.66
N VAL A 129 7.32 18.02 -21.63
CA VAL A 129 6.84 19.40 -21.56
C VAL A 129 5.70 19.54 -20.55
N PRO A 130 5.50 20.73 -19.95
CA PRO A 130 4.41 20.96 -19.01
C PRO A 130 3.03 20.56 -19.58
N GLY A 131 2.22 19.92 -18.74
CA GLY A 131 0.84 19.52 -19.07
C GLY A 131 0.68 18.10 -19.61
N VAL A 132 1.74 17.40 -19.99
CA VAL A 132 1.65 16.01 -20.47
C VAL A 132 1.14 15.06 -19.39
N ALA A 133 1.75 15.07 -18.20
CA ALA A 133 1.27 14.28 -17.06
C ALA A 133 -0.18 14.64 -16.68
N ALA A 134 -0.54 15.94 -16.69
CA ALA A 134 -1.90 16.38 -16.40
C ALA A 134 -2.92 15.82 -17.41
N LYS A 135 -2.55 15.74 -18.69
CA LYS A 135 -3.40 15.19 -19.75
C LYS A 135 -3.63 13.69 -19.60
N ILE A 136 -2.57 12.94 -19.28
CA ILE A 136 -2.64 11.51 -18.99
C ILE A 136 -3.55 11.27 -17.78
N SER A 137 -3.30 11.95 -16.67
CA SER A 137 -4.05 11.78 -15.43
C SER A 137 -5.51 12.20 -15.57
N ARG A 138 -5.80 13.31 -16.28
CA ARG A 138 -7.17 13.76 -16.53
C ARG A 138 -7.94 12.75 -17.39
N ALA A 139 -7.33 12.19 -18.43
CA ALA A 139 -7.99 11.20 -19.29
C ALA A 139 -8.45 9.96 -18.50
N LEU A 140 -7.65 9.50 -17.53
CA LEU A 140 -8.03 8.40 -16.65
C LEU A 140 -9.05 8.84 -15.59
N GLY A 141 -8.85 10.01 -14.98
CA GLY A 141 -9.73 10.56 -13.95
C GLY A 141 -11.16 10.83 -14.46
N ASP A 142 -11.31 11.40 -15.65
CA ASP A 142 -12.60 11.66 -16.29
C ASP A 142 -13.37 10.35 -16.58
N ALA A 143 -12.65 9.22 -16.67
CA ALA A 143 -13.22 7.89 -16.85
C ALA A 143 -13.46 7.14 -15.52
N GLY A 144 -13.22 7.80 -14.38
CA GLY A 144 -13.37 7.23 -13.03
C GLY A 144 -12.27 6.26 -12.62
N ILE A 145 -11.12 6.26 -13.29
CA ILE A 145 -10.01 5.33 -13.02
C ILE A 145 -9.02 5.98 -12.05
N CYS A 146 -8.85 5.36 -10.88
CA CYS A 146 -7.87 5.82 -9.90
C CYS A 146 -6.47 5.29 -10.24
N ILE A 147 -5.52 6.20 -10.39
CA ILE A 147 -4.09 5.86 -10.51
C ILE A 147 -3.55 5.60 -9.11
N ARG A 148 -2.98 4.42 -8.88
CA ARG A 148 -2.41 4.02 -7.58
C ARG A 148 -0.95 4.42 -7.42
N LEU A 149 -0.19 4.41 -8.52
CA LEU A 149 1.22 4.78 -8.54
C LEU A 149 1.57 5.40 -9.90
N ILE A 150 2.37 6.45 -9.86
CA ILE A 150 2.95 7.10 -11.04
C ILE A 150 4.47 7.01 -10.87
N ILE A 151 5.16 6.53 -11.91
CA ILE A 151 6.61 6.49 -11.97
C ILE A 151 7.04 7.14 -13.28
N GLN A 152 7.83 8.20 -13.15
CA GLN A 152 8.45 8.91 -14.26
C GLN A 152 9.92 9.13 -13.89
N GLY A 153 10.81 8.68 -14.77
CA GLY A 153 12.24 8.74 -14.54
C GLY A 153 12.86 10.05 -15.01
N ILE A 154 14.19 10.02 -15.14
CA ILE A 154 14.96 11.08 -15.79
C ILE A 154 14.63 11.08 -17.28
N ASN A 155 14.58 12.27 -17.88
CA ASN A 155 14.30 12.42 -19.31
C ASN A 155 15.48 11.96 -20.17
N HIS A 156 15.17 11.51 -21.39
CA HIS A 156 16.15 11.25 -22.44
C HIS A 156 15.60 11.81 -23.76
N ASP A 157 16.43 12.55 -24.50
CA ASP A 157 16.11 13.10 -25.82
C ASP A 157 14.80 13.93 -25.85
N ASN A 158 14.59 14.82 -24.87
CA ASN A 158 13.35 15.62 -24.69
C ASN A 158 12.07 14.76 -24.55
N SER A 159 12.22 13.51 -24.15
CA SER A 159 11.12 12.58 -23.93
C SER A 159 11.28 11.85 -22.60
N ASN A 160 10.18 11.28 -22.11
CA ASN A 160 10.17 10.50 -20.87
C ASN A 160 9.24 9.29 -21.01
N ASP A 161 9.44 8.31 -20.14
CA ASP A 161 8.53 7.17 -20.00
C ASP A 161 7.69 7.37 -18.74
N VAL A 162 6.39 7.14 -18.85
CA VAL A 162 5.44 7.26 -17.74
C VAL A 162 4.82 5.91 -17.48
N SER A 163 5.15 5.31 -16.34
CA SER A 163 4.53 4.08 -15.86
C SER A 163 3.46 4.39 -14.82
N LEU A 164 2.31 3.73 -14.96
CA LEU A 164 1.15 3.88 -14.10
C LEU A 164 0.75 2.51 -13.57
N ILE A 165 0.38 2.45 -12.30
CA ILE A 165 -0.28 1.28 -11.71
C ILE A 165 -1.74 1.63 -11.45
N VAL A 166 -2.65 0.75 -11.88
CA VAL A 166 -4.09 0.85 -11.65
C VAL A 166 -4.62 -0.45 -11.05
N ALA A 167 -5.90 -0.46 -10.63
CA ALA A 167 -6.56 -1.70 -10.23
C ALA A 167 -6.61 -2.69 -11.40
N GLN A 168 -6.50 -3.99 -11.11
CA GLN A 168 -6.57 -5.05 -12.14
C GLN A 168 -7.82 -4.89 -13.03
N ASP A 169 -8.97 -4.59 -12.43
CA ASP A 169 -10.24 -4.48 -13.12
C ASP A 169 -10.29 -3.27 -14.09
N ASP A 170 -9.44 -2.26 -13.86
CA ASP A 170 -9.37 -1.04 -14.69
C ASP A 170 -8.36 -1.15 -15.83
N VAL A 171 -7.46 -2.14 -15.83
CA VAL A 171 -6.31 -2.23 -16.74
C VAL A 171 -6.71 -2.14 -18.21
N ALA A 172 -7.71 -2.93 -18.62
CA ALA A 172 -8.15 -2.98 -20.00
C ALA A 172 -8.74 -1.63 -20.47
N LYS A 173 -9.62 -1.03 -19.65
CA LYS A 173 -10.26 0.26 -19.93
C LYS A 173 -9.22 1.39 -19.97
N ALA A 174 -8.32 1.41 -18.99
CA ALA A 174 -7.24 2.39 -18.91
C ALA A 174 -6.31 2.31 -20.14
N GLY A 175 -5.92 1.10 -20.56
CA GLY A 175 -5.11 0.90 -21.76
C GLY A 175 -5.77 1.44 -23.04
N GLN A 176 -7.08 1.26 -23.19
CA GLN A 176 -7.84 1.83 -24.32
C GLN A 176 -7.83 3.37 -24.30
N ILE A 177 -8.08 3.98 -23.14
CA ILE A 177 -8.07 5.44 -22.97
C ILE A 177 -6.69 6.01 -23.28
N LEU A 178 -5.62 5.40 -22.75
CA LEU A 178 -4.25 5.86 -22.98
C LEU A 178 -3.87 5.80 -24.46
N LYS A 179 -4.32 4.77 -25.20
CA LYS A 179 -4.13 4.69 -26.65
C LYS A 179 -4.81 5.84 -27.41
N GLN A 180 -5.96 6.33 -26.94
CA GLN A 180 -6.66 7.46 -27.56
C GLN A 180 -5.94 8.80 -27.34
N VAL A 181 -5.27 8.98 -26.21
CA VAL A 181 -4.51 10.21 -25.91
C VAL A 181 -3.05 10.17 -26.35
N MET A 182 -2.56 9.01 -26.80
CA MET A 182 -1.18 8.73 -27.22
C MET A 182 -0.60 9.83 -28.14
N GLY A 183 -1.28 10.13 -29.25
CA GLY A 183 -0.83 11.16 -30.20
C GLY A 183 -0.83 12.57 -29.62
N GLN A 184 -1.70 12.84 -28.64
CA GLN A 184 -1.80 14.14 -28.01
C GLN A 184 -0.68 14.40 -27.01
N VAL A 185 -0.13 13.35 -26.42
CA VAL A 185 1.00 13.42 -25.49
C VAL A 185 2.34 13.16 -26.19
N GLY A 186 2.31 12.75 -27.46
CA GLY A 186 3.48 12.41 -28.26
C GLY A 186 4.12 11.09 -27.86
N ALA A 187 3.36 10.20 -27.22
CA ALA A 187 3.84 8.87 -26.84
C ALA A 187 4.08 8.02 -28.11
N ALA A 188 5.16 7.24 -28.10
CA ALA A 188 5.47 6.30 -29.17
C ALA A 188 4.64 5.01 -29.04
N GLU A 189 4.42 4.54 -27.81
CA GLU A 189 3.71 3.30 -27.53
C GLU A 189 2.95 3.38 -26.21
N VAL A 190 1.88 2.59 -26.09
CA VAL A 190 1.23 2.27 -24.81
C VAL A 190 1.35 0.77 -24.56
N LYS A 191 2.17 0.40 -23.58
CA LYS A 191 2.29 -0.98 -23.09
C LYS A 191 1.30 -1.23 -21.97
N VAL A 192 0.70 -2.41 -21.99
CA VAL A 192 -0.28 -2.85 -20.98
C VAL A 192 0.18 -4.21 -20.47
N ASP A 193 0.38 -4.33 -19.17
CA ASP A 193 0.83 -5.55 -18.52
C ASP A 193 -0.08 -5.86 -17.31
N PRO A 194 -1.04 -6.80 -17.48
CA PRO A 194 -1.94 -7.22 -16.42
C PRO A 194 -1.32 -8.25 -15.46
N ASP A 195 -0.11 -8.75 -15.74
CA ASP A 195 0.51 -9.90 -15.05
C ASP A 195 1.64 -9.47 -14.12
N VAL A 196 1.38 -8.40 -13.36
CA VAL A 196 2.28 -7.86 -12.34
C VAL A 196 1.69 -7.95 -10.94
N ALA A 197 2.56 -7.93 -9.94
CA ALA A 197 2.20 -7.78 -8.55
C ALA A 197 3.13 -6.79 -7.85
N LYS A 198 2.69 -6.26 -6.72
CA LYS A 198 3.46 -5.38 -5.84
C LYS A 198 3.83 -6.14 -4.58
N VAL A 199 5.11 -6.15 -4.22
CA VAL A 199 5.60 -6.56 -2.90
C VAL A 199 6.16 -5.33 -2.20
N SER A 200 5.77 -5.09 -0.97
CA SER A 200 6.21 -3.93 -0.20
C SER A 200 6.70 -4.32 1.18
N ILE A 201 7.81 -3.73 1.61
CA ILE A 201 8.17 -3.65 3.03
C ILE A 201 7.66 -2.35 3.62
N ILE A 202 7.17 -2.39 4.85
CA ILE A 202 6.61 -1.25 5.56
C ILE A 202 7.25 -1.15 6.94
N GLY A 203 7.65 0.04 7.33
CA GLY A 203 8.17 0.34 8.66
C GLY A 203 8.66 1.77 8.81
N SER A 204 8.50 2.33 10.01
CA SER A 204 9.01 3.66 10.36
C SER A 204 10.53 3.83 10.17
N GLY A 205 11.29 2.73 10.16
CA GLY A 205 12.73 2.75 9.92
C GLY A 205 13.17 2.70 8.46
N VAL A 206 12.24 2.62 7.48
CA VAL A 206 12.58 2.50 6.05
C VAL A 206 13.48 3.64 5.55
N SER A 207 13.11 4.89 5.81
CA SER A 207 13.86 6.08 5.38
C SER A 207 15.09 6.39 6.24
N SER A 208 15.14 5.86 7.46
CA SER A 208 16.15 6.22 8.48
C SER A 208 17.19 5.13 8.77
N THR A 209 16.99 3.91 8.27
CA THR A 209 17.89 2.77 8.46
C THR A 209 18.65 2.47 7.17
N PRO A 210 19.97 2.73 7.11
CA PRO A 210 20.78 2.39 5.96
C PRO A 210 20.73 0.88 5.64
N GLY A 211 20.74 0.54 4.35
CA GLY A 211 20.83 -0.85 3.88
C GLY A 211 19.51 -1.62 3.78
N VAL A 212 18.39 -1.07 4.27
CA VAL A 212 17.06 -1.71 4.18
C VAL A 212 16.70 -2.07 2.73
N ALA A 213 16.82 -1.12 1.79
CA ALA A 213 16.53 -1.39 0.38
C ALA A 213 17.44 -2.48 -0.21
N GLY A 214 18.73 -2.45 0.12
CA GLY A 214 19.71 -3.44 -0.33
C GLY A 214 19.35 -4.87 0.11
N ARG A 215 18.95 -5.03 1.37
CA ARG A 215 18.48 -6.32 1.92
C ARG A 215 17.25 -6.84 1.18
N MET A 216 16.24 -5.98 0.96
CA MET A 216 15.05 -6.37 0.20
C MET A 216 15.39 -6.83 -1.23
N PHE A 217 16.22 -6.06 -1.95
CA PHE A 217 16.59 -6.40 -3.32
C PHE A 217 17.44 -7.66 -3.39
N GLN A 218 18.32 -7.87 -2.41
CA GLN A 218 19.12 -9.09 -2.29
C GLN A 218 18.22 -10.32 -2.05
N ALA A 219 17.24 -10.22 -1.15
CA ALA A 219 16.29 -11.31 -0.89
C ALA A 219 15.49 -11.69 -2.15
N LEU A 220 15.03 -10.70 -2.92
CA LEU A 220 14.33 -10.96 -4.19
C LEU A 220 15.26 -11.58 -5.24
N ALA A 221 16.50 -11.09 -5.34
CA ALA A 221 17.48 -11.62 -6.29
C ALA A 221 17.87 -13.08 -6.00
N GLN A 222 17.98 -13.47 -4.72
CA GLN A 222 18.29 -14.84 -4.30
C GLN A 222 17.20 -15.85 -4.73
N GLU A 223 15.95 -15.40 -4.85
CA GLU A 223 14.83 -16.19 -5.37
C GLU A 223 14.69 -16.11 -6.90
N GLY A 224 15.61 -15.41 -7.60
CA GLY A 224 15.54 -15.21 -9.05
C GLY A 224 14.38 -14.32 -9.49
N ILE A 225 13.93 -13.39 -8.63
CA ILE A 225 12.80 -12.50 -8.89
C ILE A 225 13.32 -11.19 -9.48
N ASN A 226 12.94 -10.91 -10.73
CA ASN A 226 13.27 -9.65 -11.38
C ASN A 226 12.42 -8.50 -10.82
N ILE A 227 13.04 -7.34 -10.61
CA ILE A 227 12.35 -6.12 -10.20
C ILE A 227 12.09 -5.26 -11.44
N ASP A 228 10.83 -5.04 -11.75
CA ASP A 228 10.41 -4.24 -12.91
C ASP A 228 10.38 -2.74 -12.60
N LEU A 229 9.89 -2.37 -11.42
CA LEU A 229 9.77 -0.98 -10.97
C LEU A 229 10.01 -0.91 -9.46
N ILE A 230 10.57 0.20 -9.00
CA ILE A 230 10.78 0.49 -7.59
C ILE A 230 10.06 1.81 -7.25
N SER A 231 9.40 1.85 -6.10
CA SER A 231 8.80 3.06 -5.54
C SER A 231 8.98 3.09 -4.03
N THR A 232 9.27 4.27 -3.47
CA THR A 232 9.46 4.46 -2.03
C THR A 232 8.59 5.60 -1.50
N SER A 233 8.17 5.50 -0.24
CA SER A 233 7.72 6.60 0.62
C SER A 233 8.65 6.68 1.84
N GLU A 234 8.32 7.50 2.84
CA GLU A 234 9.10 7.59 4.08
C GLU A 234 9.09 6.29 4.90
N VAL A 235 8.02 5.51 4.78
CA VAL A 235 7.76 4.30 5.59
C VAL A 235 7.55 3.04 4.76
N ARG A 236 7.73 3.09 3.43
CA ARG A 236 7.55 1.94 2.53
C ARG A 236 8.57 1.92 1.40
N ILE A 237 9.08 0.73 1.08
CA ILE A 237 9.68 0.43 -0.23
C ILE A 237 8.81 -0.63 -0.91
N ALA A 238 8.47 -0.42 -2.17
CA ALA A 238 7.70 -1.36 -2.99
C ALA A 238 8.42 -1.69 -4.30
N CYS A 239 8.34 -2.96 -4.68
CA CYS A 239 8.80 -3.47 -5.95
C CYS A 239 7.61 -4.02 -6.75
N ILE A 240 7.57 -3.68 -8.04
CA ILE A 240 6.70 -4.36 -9.00
C ILE A 240 7.47 -5.54 -9.58
N ILE A 241 6.85 -6.71 -9.56
CA ILE A 241 7.42 -7.99 -9.98
C ILE A 241 6.39 -8.76 -10.82
N ARG A 242 6.78 -9.90 -11.39
CA ARG A 242 5.84 -10.82 -12.06
C ARG A 242 4.84 -11.40 -11.05
N LYS A 243 3.57 -11.48 -11.46
CA LYS A 243 2.46 -11.85 -10.57
C LYS A 243 2.57 -13.25 -9.98
N ASP A 244 3.07 -14.21 -10.74
CA ASP A 244 3.30 -15.59 -10.34
C ASP A 244 4.40 -15.76 -9.29
N GLN A 245 5.30 -14.77 -9.16
CA GLN A 245 6.38 -14.77 -8.17
C GLN A 245 5.99 -14.14 -6.82
N LEU A 246 4.77 -13.59 -6.68
CA LEU A 246 4.38 -12.81 -5.51
C LEU A 246 4.57 -13.57 -4.18
N GLN A 247 4.10 -14.81 -4.12
CA GLN A 247 4.17 -15.56 -2.86
C GLN A 247 5.62 -15.88 -2.45
N ALA A 248 6.48 -16.18 -3.42
CA ALA A 248 7.90 -16.40 -3.17
C ALA A 248 8.57 -15.11 -2.68
N ALA A 249 8.27 -13.98 -3.33
CA ALA A 249 8.77 -12.66 -2.92
C ALA A 249 8.38 -12.30 -1.48
N VAL A 250 7.10 -12.44 -1.13
CA VAL A 250 6.61 -12.14 0.23
C VAL A 250 7.32 -13.01 1.28
N ARG A 251 7.44 -14.33 1.03
CA ARG A 251 8.14 -15.25 1.95
C ARG A 251 9.62 -14.91 2.11
N ALA A 252 10.32 -14.64 1.02
CA ALA A 252 11.75 -14.35 1.04
C ALA A 252 12.05 -13.04 1.76
N VAL A 253 11.28 -11.99 1.48
CA VAL A 253 11.42 -10.70 2.14
C VAL A 253 11.03 -10.81 3.62
N HIS A 254 9.98 -11.57 3.95
CA HIS A 254 9.59 -11.78 5.37
C HIS A 254 10.70 -12.45 6.17
N ARG A 255 11.32 -13.50 5.59
CA ARG A 255 12.47 -14.19 6.18
C ARG A 255 13.70 -13.30 6.31
N GLU A 256 14.04 -12.54 5.28
CA GLU A 256 15.20 -11.63 5.28
C GLU A 256 15.16 -10.65 6.45
N PHE A 257 13.97 -10.15 6.80
CA PHE A 257 13.79 -9.19 7.90
C PHE A 257 13.45 -9.84 9.25
N ASP A 258 13.53 -11.18 9.37
CA ASP A 258 13.24 -11.94 10.59
C ASP A 258 11.89 -11.62 11.24
N LEU A 259 10.87 -11.40 10.41
CA LEU A 259 9.58 -10.86 10.87
C LEU A 259 8.68 -11.89 11.58
N ALA A 260 9.08 -13.15 11.63
CA ALA A 260 8.46 -14.17 12.48
C ALA A 260 8.77 -13.92 13.97
N ASN A 261 9.94 -13.32 14.26
CA ASN A 261 10.42 -13.04 15.61
C ASN A 261 10.28 -11.58 16.01
N LEU A 262 9.57 -10.77 15.20
CA LEU A 262 9.38 -9.35 15.50
C LEU A 262 8.63 -9.17 16.82
N GLU A 263 9.25 -8.44 17.75
CA GLU A 263 8.59 -7.93 18.95
C GLU A 263 8.59 -6.42 18.88
N ARG A 264 7.43 -5.81 19.11
CA ARG A 264 7.31 -4.35 19.15
C ARG A 264 6.33 -3.97 20.25
N LYS A 265 6.78 -3.09 21.14
CA LYS A 265 5.97 -2.61 22.26
C LYS A 265 5.70 -1.12 22.15
N GLU A 266 4.69 -0.69 22.90
CA GLU A 266 4.44 0.72 23.15
C GLU A 266 5.47 1.26 24.16
N LEU A 267 6.18 2.33 23.80
CA LEU A 267 7.04 3.13 24.66
C LEU A 267 6.16 3.85 25.69
N ASN A 268 5.90 3.16 26.79
CA ASN A 268 5.06 3.58 27.91
C ASN A 268 3.54 3.44 27.66
N GLY A 269 3.03 2.22 27.88
CA GLY A 269 1.66 2.06 28.34
C GLY A 269 1.62 2.16 29.87
N VAL A 270 0.65 2.93 30.41
CA VAL A 270 0.04 2.59 31.70
C VAL A 270 -0.49 1.16 31.63
#